data_AF-A0A557XIW3-F1
#
_entry.id   AF-A0A557XIW3-F1
#
_cell.length_a   1.000
_cell.length_b   1.000
_cell.length_c   1.000
_cell.angle_alpha   90.00
_cell.angle_beta   90.00
_cell.angle_gamma   90.00
#
_symmetry.space_group_name_H-M   'P 1'
#
loop_
_entity.id
_entity.type
_entity.pdbx_description
1 polymer ?
#
loop_
_entity_poly.entity_id
_entity_poly.type
_entity_poly.pdbx_seq_one_letter_code
_entity_poly.pdbx_strand_id
1 'polypeptide(L)'
;MTMLATDRPAAAVSGAARSPRHSLARSVLITTTFIVPAVVVRVGGLHPEPVAALLIFGAAVVSASFLLAWAAEAARIDVSGGLATAVLALIAVLPEYAVDLYYAYVSGHNPEYTQYASANMTGSNRLLMGLGWPVVVLIGILVARRAGTRKPGGLALQPSNRVELGFLLIAGVFAFVIPASSQIHLATGVALLAWFGFYLYKVSHGDVEEPDLIGTAAALGDLADRRRHLAVVCLFATSGAVILFCAEPFADNLVAAGGELGIDRFLLVQWLAPLASEAPEFIIATILAARGRGTAAIAMLISAKVNQWSLLIGSLPVAHLLGGGGLSLALDPRQIEEILLTATQTMMGVALLMGLRFNRATAWALLVLFVVQFPIASTHGRLLLCGVYAAVALAGLAVNRRQLAATIRAPFFTTALRHSGHPHDPPSAPRLPT
;
A
#
# COMPACT_ATOMS: atom_id res chain seq x y z
N MET A 1 -19.41 8.45 -21.56
CA MET A 1 -19.10 8.70 -20.13
C MET A 1 -17.79 9.47 -20.08
N THR A 2 -17.72 10.58 -19.37
CA THR A 2 -16.53 11.44 -19.35
C THR A 2 -15.50 10.87 -18.38
N MET A 3 -14.30 10.58 -18.86
CA MET A 3 -13.18 10.20 -17.99
C MET A 3 -12.57 11.45 -17.37
N LEU A 4 -12.24 11.37 -16.09
CA LEU A 4 -11.63 12.46 -15.34
C LEU A 4 -10.10 12.38 -15.47
N ALA A 5 -9.50 13.36 -16.15
CA ALA A 5 -8.11 13.74 -15.88
C ALA A 5 -8.18 14.80 -14.78
N THR A 6 -8.25 14.38 -13.52
CA THR A 6 -8.38 15.33 -12.41
C THR A 6 -7.01 15.77 -11.93
N ASP A 7 -6.41 16.67 -12.71
CA ASP A 7 -5.50 17.68 -12.20
C ASP A 7 -6.18 19.04 -12.42
N ARG A 8 -7.39 19.21 -11.88
CA ARG A 8 -7.95 20.54 -11.74
C ARG A 8 -7.48 21.07 -10.39
N PRO A 9 -6.92 22.29 -10.32
CA PRO A 9 -6.61 22.90 -9.04
C PRO A 9 -7.90 22.87 -8.22
N ALA A 10 -7.85 22.21 -7.06
CA ALA A 10 -8.93 22.31 -6.11
C ALA A 10 -9.19 23.81 -5.89
N ALA A 11 -10.45 24.24 -5.92
CA ALA A 11 -10.79 25.55 -5.40
C ALA A 11 -10.13 25.64 -4.03
N ALA A 12 -9.24 26.63 -3.85
CA ALA A 12 -8.48 26.79 -2.62
C ALA A 12 -9.49 26.83 -1.46
N VAL A 13 -9.59 25.73 -0.71
CA VAL A 13 -10.35 25.74 0.53
C VAL A 13 -9.55 26.68 1.41
N SER A 14 -10.07 27.88 1.60
CA SER A 14 -9.57 28.88 2.53
C SER A 14 -9.79 28.39 3.97
N GLY A 15 -9.14 27.29 4.33
CA GLY A 15 -8.93 26.97 5.72
C GLY A 15 -8.00 28.04 6.28
N ALA A 16 -8.46 28.79 7.28
CA ALA A 16 -7.62 29.73 8.01
C ALA A 16 -6.26 29.07 8.28
N ALA A 17 -5.18 29.67 7.73
CA ALA A 17 -3.83 29.14 7.83
C ALA A 17 -3.44 29.09 9.31
N ARG A 18 -3.66 27.93 9.95
CA ARG A 18 -3.19 27.70 11.31
C ARG A 18 -1.68 27.78 11.29
N SER A 19 -1.09 28.42 12.30
CA SER A 19 0.36 28.56 12.34
C SER A 19 1.03 27.17 12.25
N PRO A 20 2.13 27.02 11.49
CA PRO A 20 2.85 25.74 11.37
C PRO A 20 3.17 25.12 12.74
N ARG A 21 3.50 25.96 13.72
CA ARG A 21 3.74 25.55 15.11
C ARG A 21 2.54 24.87 15.77
N HIS A 22 1.34 25.39 15.57
CA HIS A 22 0.13 24.80 16.14
C HIS A 22 -0.21 23.47 15.46
N SER A 23 0.04 23.35 14.14
CA SER A 23 -0.12 22.08 13.42
C SER A 23 0.82 21.01 13.97
N LEU A 24 2.12 21.34 14.08
CA LEU A 24 3.14 20.43 14.62
C LEU A 24 2.85 20.04 16.08
N ALA A 25 2.54 21.00 16.94
CA ALA A 25 2.25 20.74 18.35
C ALA A 25 1.03 19.81 18.52
N ARG A 26 -0.04 20.05 17.76
CA ARG A 26 -1.22 19.18 17.76
C ARG A 26 -0.88 17.76 17.29
N SER A 27 -0.13 17.64 16.19
CA SER A 27 0.25 16.33 15.64
C SER A 27 1.11 15.55 16.64
N VAL A 28 2.12 16.20 17.23
CA VAL A 28 2.98 15.60 18.27
C VAL A 28 2.17 15.19 19.50
N LEU A 29 1.24 16.02 19.96
CA LEU A 29 0.41 15.70 21.12
C LEU A 29 -0.46 14.46 20.87
N ILE A 30 -1.11 14.41 19.70
CA ILE A 30 -1.96 13.28 19.30
C ILE A 30 -1.14 12.00 19.22
N THR A 31 -0.04 11.99 18.49
CA THR A 31 0.78 10.78 18.33
C THR A 31 1.40 10.33 19.64
N THR A 32 1.89 11.26 20.46
CA THR A 32 2.45 10.94 21.78
C THR A 32 1.41 10.31 22.71
N THR A 33 0.16 10.76 22.65
CA THR A 33 -0.94 10.21 23.46
C THR A 33 -1.17 8.71 23.20
N PHE A 34 -0.98 8.25 21.96
CA PHE A 34 -1.15 6.85 21.60
C PHE A 34 0.14 6.02 21.70
N ILE A 35 1.31 6.65 21.56
CA ILE A 35 2.61 5.96 21.65
C ILE A 35 3.01 5.71 23.11
N VAL A 36 2.85 6.69 23.99
CA VAL A 36 3.32 6.60 25.40
C VAL A 36 2.73 5.41 26.15
N PRO A 37 1.41 5.09 26.05
CA PRO A 37 0.86 3.92 26.72
C PRO A 37 1.56 2.61 26.33
N ALA A 38 1.85 2.40 25.05
CA ALA A 38 2.55 1.20 24.59
C ALA A 38 3.99 1.13 25.13
N VAL A 39 4.68 2.28 25.18
CA VAL A 39 6.01 2.38 25.78
C VAL A 39 5.97 2.03 27.27
N VAL A 40 5.01 2.59 28.02
CA VAL A 40 4.85 2.33 29.45
C VAL A 40 4.54 0.86 29.71
N VAL A 41 3.61 0.27 28.95
CA VAL A 41 3.23 -1.14 29.11
C VAL A 41 4.44 -2.06 28.89
N ARG A 42 5.19 -1.86 27.81
CA ARG A 42 6.30 -2.76 27.45
C ARG A 42 7.55 -2.54 28.30
N VAL A 43 7.92 -1.30 28.63
CA VAL A 43 9.07 -1.02 29.52
C VAL A 43 8.76 -1.39 30.97
N GLY A 44 7.51 -1.16 31.40
CA GLY A 44 7.07 -1.51 32.74
C GLY A 44 6.84 -3.01 32.97
N GLY A 45 6.96 -3.85 31.93
CA GLY A 45 6.65 -5.27 32.01
C GLY A 45 5.18 -5.54 32.39
N LEU A 46 4.27 -4.66 31.98
CA LEU A 46 2.85 -4.81 32.24
C LEU A 46 2.26 -5.80 31.23
N HIS A 47 1.39 -6.68 31.71
CA HIS A 47 0.70 -7.68 30.90
C HIS A 47 -0.81 -7.43 30.94
N PRO A 48 -1.32 -6.41 30.22
CA PRO A 48 -2.76 -6.23 30.07
C PRO A 48 -3.39 -7.40 29.31
N GLU A 49 -4.70 -7.58 29.47
CA GLU A 49 -5.46 -8.59 28.73
C GLU A 49 -5.27 -8.42 27.21
N PRO A 50 -5.30 -9.52 26.43
CA PRO A 50 -4.97 -9.52 25.00
C PRO A 50 -5.65 -8.44 24.18
N VAL A 51 -6.96 -8.22 24.37
CA VAL A 51 -7.71 -7.19 23.64
C VAL A 51 -7.21 -5.78 23.98
N ALA A 52 -6.93 -5.49 25.25
CA ALA A 52 -6.41 -4.20 25.67
C ALA A 52 -4.98 -3.97 25.16
N ALA A 53 -4.13 -5.00 25.25
CA ALA A 53 -2.79 -5.00 24.71
C ALA A 53 -2.79 -4.72 23.20
N LEU A 54 -3.63 -5.42 22.44
CA LEU A 54 -3.84 -5.23 21.01
C LEU A 54 -4.18 -3.78 20.67
N LEU A 55 -5.13 -3.16 21.39
CA LEU A 55 -5.52 -1.78 21.15
C LEU A 55 -4.40 -0.80 21.48
N ILE A 56 -3.66 -1.02 22.57
CA ILE A 56 -2.55 -0.17 23.00
C ILE A 56 -1.41 -0.21 21.98
N PHE A 57 -0.93 -1.40 21.62
CA PHE A 57 0.18 -1.56 20.67
C PHE A 57 -0.25 -1.18 19.25
N GLY A 58 -1.47 -1.54 18.83
CA GLY A 58 -2.00 -1.17 17.51
C GLY A 58 -2.13 0.35 17.34
N ALA A 59 -2.65 1.06 18.36
CA ALA A 59 -2.73 2.52 18.32
C ALA A 59 -1.35 3.19 18.24
N ALA A 60 -0.35 2.62 18.92
CA ALA A 60 1.04 3.09 18.84
C ALA A 60 1.64 2.85 17.45
N VAL A 61 1.44 1.66 16.86
CA VAL A 61 1.88 1.34 15.48
C VAL A 61 1.24 2.30 14.48
N VAL A 62 -0.08 2.49 14.52
CA VAL A 62 -0.78 3.45 13.63
C VAL A 62 -0.20 4.86 13.78
N SER A 63 0.01 5.31 15.02
CA SER A 63 0.54 6.66 15.30
C SER A 63 1.98 6.82 14.82
N ALA A 64 2.84 5.82 15.04
CA ALA A 64 4.21 5.81 14.53
C ALA A 64 4.24 5.81 12.99
N SER A 65 3.29 5.12 12.36
CA SER A 65 3.15 5.07 10.91
C SER A 65 2.78 6.45 10.30
N PHE A 66 1.98 7.26 11.00
CA PHE A 66 1.75 8.66 10.62
C PHE A 66 3.00 9.54 10.77
N LEU A 67 3.77 9.38 11.87
CA LEU A 67 5.04 10.09 12.03
C LEU A 67 6.01 9.74 10.89
N LEU A 68 6.07 8.47 10.52
CA LEU A 68 6.88 7.95 9.43
C LEU A 68 6.46 8.53 8.07
N ALA A 69 5.16 8.56 7.79
CA ALA A 69 4.62 9.15 6.56
C ALA A 69 4.93 10.65 6.45
N TRP A 70 4.76 11.42 7.53
CA TRP A 70 5.09 12.85 7.53
C TRP A 70 6.59 13.11 7.35
N ALA A 71 7.43 12.29 7.98
CA ALA A 71 8.88 12.36 7.80
C ALA A 71 9.26 12.05 6.35
N ALA A 72 8.70 10.99 5.76
CA ALA A 72 8.94 10.59 4.38
C ALA A 72 8.49 11.66 3.39
N GLU A 73 7.31 12.25 3.56
CA GLU A 73 6.84 13.33 2.70
C GLU A 73 7.72 14.57 2.78
N ALA A 74 8.05 15.03 4.00
CA ALA A 74 8.91 16.21 4.19
C ALA A 74 10.34 15.99 3.68
N ALA A 75 10.90 14.79 3.86
CA ALA A 75 12.22 14.42 3.37
C ALA A 75 12.35 14.51 1.84
N ARG A 76 11.24 14.43 1.09
CA ARG A 76 11.26 14.59 -0.38
C ARG A 76 11.70 15.98 -0.83
N ILE A 77 11.58 17.02 0.00
CA ILE A 77 12.12 18.34 -0.32
C ILE A 77 13.65 18.29 -0.40
N ASP A 78 14.26 17.53 0.51
CA ASP A 78 15.70 17.51 0.72
C ASP A 78 16.43 16.48 -0.14
N VAL A 79 15.67 15.62 -0.84
CA VAL A 79 16.19 14.47 -1.58
C VAL A 79 15.81 14.60 -3.05
N SER A 80 16.79 14.92 -3.89
CA SER A 80 16.60 15.17 -5.33
C SER A 80 16.83 13.94 -6.23
N GLY A 81 17.01 12.75 -5.66
CA GLY A 81 17.28 11.52 -6.41
C GLY A 81 16.07 10.60 -6.51
N GLY A 82 15.79 10.08 -7.71
CA GLY A 82 14.70 9.11 -7.92
C GLY A 82 14.88 7.85 -7.06
N LEU A 83 16.10 7.34 -6.90
CA LEU A 83 16.37 6.17 -6.04
C LEU A 83 16.08 6.47 -4.58
N ALA A 84 16.57 7.60 -4.07
CA ALA A 84 16.39 7.97 -2.68
C ALA A 84 14.91 8.24 -2.38
N THR A 85 14.15 8.77 -3.35
CA THR A 85 12.70 8.94 -3.18
C THR A 85 11.92 7.63 -3.28
N ALA A 86 12.40 6.67 -4.06
CA ALA A 86 11.82 5.32 -4.10
C ALA A 86 12.07 4.58 -2.78
N VAL A 87 13.25 4.74 -2.18
CA VAL A 87 13.59 4.22 -0.85
C VAL A 87 12.72 4.89 0.23
N LEU A 88 12.51 6.21 0.18
CA LEU A 88 11.60 6.89 1.11
C LEU A 88 10.17 6.35 1.03
N ALA A 89 9.67 6.04 -0.18
CA ALA A 89 8.36 5.44 -0.37
C ALA A 89 8.29 4.02 0.22
N LEU A 90 9.36 3.24 0.10
CA LEU A 90 9.46 1.93 0.74
C LEU A 90 9.47 2.04 2.28
N ILE A 91 10.23 3.00 2.82
CA ILE A 91 10.27 3.23 4.27
C ILE A 91 8.88 3.60 4.80
N ALA A 92 8.08 4.38 4.05
CA ALA A 92 6.75 4.81 4.50
C ALA A 92 5.77 3.66 4.78
N VAL A 93 5.98 2.49 4.16
CA VAL A 93 5.12 1.30 4.32
C VAL A 93 5.73 0.25 5.25
N LEU A 94 6.85 0.56 5.91
CA LEU A 94 7.54 -0.33 6.87
C LEU A 94 6.64 -0.97 7.96
N PRO A 95 5.59 -0.32 8.50
CA PRO A 95 4.72 -0.93 9.51
C PRO A 95 4.11 -2.26 9.05
N GLU A 96 3.71 -2.36 7.78
CA GLU A 96 3.17 -3.59 7.20
C GLU A 96 4.24 -4.68 7.16
N TYR A 97 5.45 -4.33 6.74
CA TYR A 97 6.58 -5.26 6.71
C TYR A 97 6.98 -5.71 8.11
N ALA A 98 6.91 -4.85 9.11
CA ALA A 98 7.32 -5.20 10.46
C ALA A 98 6.47 -6.34 11.04
N VAL A 99 5.16 -6.31 10.80
CA VAL A 99 4.23 -7.35 11.27
C VAL A 99 4.38 -8.63 10.45
N ASP A 100 4.44 -8.52 9.12
CA ASP A 100 4.51 -9.69 8.24
C ASP A 100 5.85 -10.43 8.35
N LEU A 101 6.95 -9.68 8.42
CA LEU A 101 8.30 -10.23 8.63
C LEU A 101 8.46 -10.81 10.03
N TYR A 102 7.78 -10.27 11.03
CA TYR A 102 7.75 -10.89 12.35
C TYR A 102 7.09 -12.27 12.28
N TYR A 103 5.92 -12.39 11.65
CA TYR A 103 5.28 -13.70 11.47
C TYR A 103 6.18 -14.68 10.69
N ALA A 104 6.76 -14.22 9.59
CA ALA A 104 7.66 -15.03 8.78
C ALA A 104 8.93 -15.43 9.55
N TYR A 105 9.54 -14.53 10.31
CA TYR A 105 10.72 -14.85 11.14
C TYR A 105 10.37 -15.91 12.19
N VAL A 106 9.31 -15.68 12.97
CA VAL A 106 8.89 -16.64 14.02
C VAL A 106 8.51 -17.99 13.41
N SER A 107 8.00 -18.01 12.17
CA SER A 107 7.68 -19.25 11.48
C SER A 107 8.86 -20.19 11.26
N GLY A 108 10.10 -19.67 11.31
CA GLY A 108 11.32 -20.47 11.17
C GLY A 108 11.50 -21.49 12.29
N HIS A 109 10.99 -21.18 13.49
CA HIS A 109 11.04 -22.06 14.65
C HIS A 109 9.66 -22.40 15.23
N ASN A 110 8.59 -21.74 14.78
CA ASN A 110 7.20 -22.08 15.12
C ASN A 110 6.32 -22.19 13.85
N PRO A 111 6.09 -23.40 13.31
CA PRO A 111 5.41 -23.59 12.03
C PRO A 111 4.02 -22.97 11.90
N GLU A 112 3.27 -22.77 13.01
CA GLU A 112 1.93 -22.16 12.99
C GLU A 112 1.97 -20.74 12.38
N TYR A 113 3.05 -19.99 12.65
CA TYR A 113 3.22 -18.62 12.18
C TYR A 113 3.41 -18.52 10.66
N THR A 114 3.71 -19.65 9.99
CA THR A 114 3.73 -19.72 8.51
C THR A 114 2.38 -19.33 7.93
N GLN A 115 1.30 -19.83 8.53
CA GLN A 115 -0.05 -19.58 8.02
C GLN A 115 -0.49 -18.15 8.34
N TYR A 116 -0.03 -17.57 9.46
CA TYR A 116 -0.26 -16.16 9.79
C TYR A 116 0.46 -15.20 8.84
N ALA A 117 1.72 -15.48 8.48
CA ALA A 117 2.45 -14.68 7.48
C ALA A 117 1.74 -14.70 6.12
N SER A 118 1.33 -15.87 5.64
CA SER A 118 0.56 -15.97 4.39
C SER A 118 -0.80 -15.27 4.48
N ALA A 119 -1.50 -15.41 5.60
CA ALA A 119 -2.81 -14.79 5.80
C ALA A 119 -2.70 -13.26 5.82
N ASN A 120 -1.75 -12.70 6.57
CA ASN A 120 -1.51 -11.26 6.61
C ASN A 120 -1.14 -10.72 5.21
N MET A 121 -0.18 -11.35 4.53
CA MET A 121 0.25 -10.99 3.18
C MET A 121 -0.89 -11.01 2.14
N THR A 122 -1.73 -12.04 2.13
CA THR A 122 -2.88 -12.11 1.21
C THR A 122 -3.99 -11.13 1.60
N GLY A 123 -4.11 -10.85 2.90
CA GLY A 123 -4.99 -9.86 3.50
C GLY A 123 -4.73 -8.44 3.02
N SER A 124 -3.52 -7.93 3.27
CA SER A 124 -3.06 -6.60 2.82
C SER A 124 -3.28 -6.41 1.33
N ASN A 125 -2.79 -7.37 0.54
CA ASN A 125 -2.87 -7.33 -0.90
C ASN A 125 -4.31 -7.27 -1.45
N ARG A 126 -5.27 -7.92 -0.78
CA ARG A 126 -6.70 -7.87 -1.17
C ARG A 126 -7.42 -6.67 -0.60
N LEU A 127 -7.04 -6.19 0.58
CA LEU A 127 -7.58 -5.00 1.20
C LEU A 127 -7.23 -3.76 0.36
N LEU A 128 -5.97 -3.64 -0.05
CA LEU A 128 -5.49 -2.54 -0.90
C LEU A 128 -6.26 -2.45 -2.22
N MET A 129 -6.39 -3.57 -2.93
CA MET A 129 -7.04 -3.61 -4.24
C MET A 129 -8.57 -3.68 -4.18
N GLY A 130 -9.12 -4.38 -3.20
CA GLY A 130 -10.55 -4.62 -3.04
C GLY A 130 -11.30 -3.50 -2.30
N LEU A 131 -10.62 -2.79 -1.40
CA LEU A 131 -11.19 -1.65 -0.67
C LEU A 131 -10.53 -0.33 -1.08
N GLY A 132 -9.20 -0.23 -0.95
CA GLY A 132 -8.46 1.02 -1.16
C GLY A 132 -8.69 1.64 -2.54
N TRP A 133 -8.44 0.86 -3.60
CA TRP A 133 -8.59 1.31 -4.98
C TRP A 133 -10.04 1.77 -5.30
N PRO A 134 -11.10 0.96 -5.05
CA PRO A 134 -12.47 1.40 -5.26
C PRO A 134 -12.85 2.65 -4.48
N VAL A 135 -12.50 2.73 -3.19
CA VAL A 135 -12.85 3.88 -2.34
C VAL A 135 -12.28 5.17 -2.91
N VAL A 136 -11.00 5.19 -3.28
CA VAL A 136 -10.34 6.34 -3.92
C VAL A 136 -11.05 6.76 -5.21
N VAL A 137 -11.38 5.80 -6.08
CA VAL A 137 -12.07 6.07 -7.35
C VAL A 137 -13.47 6.63 -7.11
N LEU A 138 -14.24 6.03 -6.19
CA LEU A 138 -15.60 6.44 -5.87
C LEU A 138 -15.64 7.83 -5.23
N ILE A 139 -14.69 8.14 -4.35
CA ILE A 139 -14.53 9.49 -3.77
C ILE A 139 -14.15 10.49 -4.86
N GLY A 140 -13.19 10.18 -5.73
CA GLY A 140 -12.82 11.05 -6.85
C GLY A 140 -14.00 11.37 -7.77
N ILE A 141 -14.84 10.37 -8.08
CA ILE A 141 -16.08 10.55 -8.83
C ILE A 141 -17.07 11.45 -8.08
N LEU A 142 -17.26 11.25 -6.77
CA LEU A 142 -18.15 12.05 -5.94
C LEU A 142 -17.71 13.52 -5.90
N VAL A 143 -16.42 13.78 -5.70
CA VAL A 143 -15.83 15.12 -5.70
C VAL A 143 -16.03 15.79 -7.05
N ALA A 144 -15.75 15.09 -8.15
CA ALA A 144 -15.93 15.64 -9.49
C ALA A 144 -17.40 15.98 -9.81
N ARG A 145 -18.35 15.20 -9.29
CA ARG A 145 -19.80 15.52 -9.39
C ARG A 145 -20.14 16.78 -8.65
N ARG A 146 -19.64 16.94 -7.41
CA ARG A 146 -19.83 18.15 -6.61
C ARG A 146 -19.22 19.39 -7.27
N ALA A 147 -18.11 19.22 -7.99
CA ALA A 147 -17.46 20.26 -8.78
C ALA A 147 -18.13 20.53 -10.16
N GLY A 148 -19.34 20.01 -10.41
CA GLY A 148 -20.13 20.31 -11.61
C GLY A 148 -19.82 19.44 -12.84
N THR A 149 -18.98 18.40 -12.72
CA THR A 149 -18.76 17.48 -13.85
C THR A 149 -20.02 16.64 -14.08
N ARG A 150 -20.64 16.76 -15.26
CA ARG A 150 -21.78 15.93 -15.65
C ARG A 150 -21.32 14.50 -15.96
N LYS A 151 -21.89 13.53 -15.23
CA LYS A 151 -21.72 12.06 -15.41
C LYS A 151 -20.24 11.60 -15.51
N PRO A 152 -19.39 11.84 -14.49
CA PRO A 152 -18.05 11.27 -14.44
C PRO A 152 -18.12 9.74 -14.43
N GLY A 153 -17.40 9.14 -15.38
CA GLY A 153 -17.41 7.70 -15.65
C GLY A 153 -16.35 6.91 -14.89
N GLY A 154 -15.32 7.58 -14.41
CA GLY A 154 -14.12 6.97 -13.83
C GLY A 154 -12.95 7.94 -13.80
N LEU A 155 -11.80 7.45 -13.31
CA LEU A 155 -10.52 8.15 -13.34
C LEU A 155 -9.68 7.68 -14.53
N ALA A 156 -9.06 8.61 -15.23
CA ALA A 156 -8.03 8.28 -16.22
C ALA A 156 -6.69 8.06 -15.50
N LEU A 157 -6.03 6.95 -15.80
CA LEU A 157 -4.67 6.67 -15.36
C LEU A 157 -3.69 7.35 -16.31
N GLN A 158 -2.54 7.76 -15.79
CA GLN A 158 -1.50 8.36 -16.63
C GLN A 158 -0.83 7.27 -17.49
N PRO A 159 -0.28 7.61 -18.68
CA PRO A 159 0.46 6.66 -19.52
C PRO A 159 1.57 5.92 -18.78
N SER A 160 2.18 6.58 -17.80
CA SER A 160 3.21 6.02 -16.93
C SER A 160 2.76 4.85 -16.07
N ASN A 161 1.49 4.82 -15.62
CA ASN A 161 0.93 3.71 -14.82
C ASN A 161 1.08 2.35 -15.53
N ARG A 162 1.28 2.37 -16.85
CA ARG A 162 1.51 1.15 -17.63
C ARG A 162 2.76 0.40 -17.19
N VAL A 163 3.78 1.10 -16.69
CA VAL A 163 5.00 0.47 -16.16
C VAL A 163 4.63 -0.38 -14.95
N GLU A 164 3.97 0.20 -13.94
CA GLU A 164 3.51 -0.52 -12.75
C GLU A 164 2.55 -1.66 -13.10
N LEU A 165 1.60 -1.43 -14.01
CA LEU A 165 0.69 -2.48 -14.48
C LEU A 165 1.43 -3.63 -15.18
N GLY A 166 2.52 -3.34 -15.89
CA GLY A 166 3.39 -4.37 -16.48
C GLY A 166 4.14 -5.17 -15.41
N PHE A 167 4.68 -4.50 -14.40
CA PHE A 167 5.32 -5.16 -13.25
C PHE A 167 4.33 -6.06 -12.52
N LEU A 168 3.11 -5.57 -12.27
CA LEU A 168 2.02 -6.33 -11.65
C LEU A 168 1.52 -7.48 -12.52
N LEU A 169 1.46 -7.31 -13.84
CA LEU A 169 1.03 -8.38 -14.75
C LEU A 169 2.02 -9.56 -14.69
N ILE A 170 3.31 -9.28 -14.77
CA ILE A 170 4.35 -10.31 -14.78
C ILE A 170 4.44 -10.98 -13.39
N ALA A 171 4.47 -10.19 -12.31
CA ALA A 171 4.45 -10.73 -10.94
C ALA A 171 3.14 -11.49 -10.65
N GLY A 172 2.00 -11.02 -11.16
CA GLY A 172 0.69 -11.65 -11.05
C GLY A 172 0.62 -13.02 -11.70
N VAL A 173 1.19 -13.17 -12.90
CA VAL A 173 1.31 -14.49 -13.56
C VAL A 173 2.31 -15.38 -12.82
N PHE A 174 3.46 -14.83 -12.41
CA PHE A 174 4.48 -15.58 -11.68
C PHE A 174 3.98 -16.11 -10.32
N ALA A 175 3.11 -15.35 -9.64
CA ALA A 175 2.57 -15.72 -8.34
C ALA A 175 1.77 -17.05 -8.35
N PHE A 176 1.26 -17.51 -9.50
CA PHE A 176 0.60 -18.82 -9.62
C PHE A 176 1.54 -20.01 -9.39
N VAL A 177 2.86 -19.81 -9.44
CA VAL A 177 3.83 -20.84 -9.05
C VAL A 177 3.63 -21.25 -7.59
N ILE A 178 3.30 -20.31 -6.71
CA ILE A 178 3.18 -20.54 -5.26
C ILE A 178 2.06 -21.55 -4.93
N PRO A 179 0.79 -21.36 -5.35
CA PRO A 179 -0.25 -22.35 -5.11
C PRO A 179 0.00 -23.67 -5.84
N ALA A 180 0.67 -23.63 -7.01
CA ALA A 180 1.04 -24.85 -7.73
C ALA A 180 2.11 -25.67 -6.98
N SER A 181 3.05 -25.01 -6.31
CA SER A 181 4.10 -25.66 -5.50
C SER A 181 3.69 -25.93 -4.05
N SER A 182 2.55 -25.40 -3.59
CA SER A 182 2.09 -25.48 -2.18
C SER A 182 3.08 -24.87 -1.17
N GLN A 183 3.99 -24.02 -1.64
CA GLN A 183 5.05 -23.43 -0.81
C GLN A 183 5.57 -22.13 -1.40
N ILE A 184 6.04 -21.22 -0.54
CA ILE A 184 6.80 -20.03 -0.94
C ILE A 184 8.28 -20.37 -0.83
N HIS A 185 8.89 -20.79 -1.93
CA HIS A 185 10.30 -21.17 -1.96
C HIS A 185 11.21 -19.93 -1.94
N LEU A 186 12.40 -20.03 -1.33
CA LEU A 186 13.39 -18.95 -1.28
C LEU A 186 13.77 -18.48 -2.68
N ALA A 187 13.89 -19.40 -3.64
CA ALA A 187 14.14 -19.06 -5.04
C ALA A 187 13.03 -18.17 -5.64
N THR A 188 11.76 -18.50 -5.37
CA THR A 188 10.60 -17.66 -5.75
C THR A 188 10.69 -16.30 -5.06
N GLY A 189 11.07 -16.28 -3.78
CA GLY A 189 11.23 -15.06 -3.03
C GLY A 189 12.30 -14.14 -3.60
N VAL A 190 13.51 -14.67 -3.83
CA VAL A 190 14.64 -13.96 -4.45
C VAL A 190 14.29 -13.47 -5.86
N ALA A 191 13.55 -14.25 -6.66
CA ALA A 191 13.08 -13.81 -7.97
C ALA A 191 12.15 -12.59 -7.87
N LEU A 192 11.22 -12.58 -6.92
CA LEU A 192 10.33 -11.43 -6.67
C LEU A 192 11.08 -10.22 -6.11
N LEU A 193 12.08 -10.43 -5.24
CA LEU A 193 12.96 -9.37 -4.74
C LEU A 193 13.78 -8.76 -5.88
N ALA A 194 14.34 -9.58 -6.78
CA ALA A 194 15.07 -9.10 -7.95
C ALA A 194 14.15 -8.33 -8.90
N TRP A 195 12.91 -8.80 -9.09
CA TRP A 195 11.89 -8.10 -9.88
C TRP A 195 11.52 -6.74 -9.28
N PHE A 196 11.39 -6.66 -7.96
CA PHE A 196 11.16 -5.40 -7.26
C PHE A 196 12.38 -4.48 -7.29
N GLY A 197 13.59 -5.02 -7.15
CA GLY A 197 14.83 -4.27 -7.33
C GLY A 197 14.94 -3.65 -8.73
N PHE A 198 14.53 -4.40 -9.76
CA PHE A 198 14.39 -3.87 -11.12
C PHE A 198 13.32 -2.78 -11.22
N TYR A 199 12.19 -2.92 -10.54
CA TYR A 199 11.19 -1.85 -10.42
C TYR A 199 11.77 -0.58 -9.79
N LEU A 200 12.48 -0.69 -8.67
CA LEU A 200 13.14 0.44 -8.01
C LEU A 200 14.16 1.11 -8.93
N TYR A 201 14.94 0.33 -9.68
CA TYR A 201 15.88 0.85 -10.68
C TYR A 201 15.15 1.61 -11.79
N LYS A 202 14.00 1.13 -12.26
CA LYS A 202 13.22 1.81 -13.30
C LYS A 202 12.59 3.11 -12.79
N VAL A 203 12.05 3.11 -11.59
CA VAL A 203 11.43 4.29 -10.98
C VAL A 203 12.48 5.33 -10.56
N SER A 204 13.71 4.90 -10.24
CA SER A 204 14.78 5.81 -9.86
C SER A 204 15.30 6.71 -10.98
N HIS A 205 15.01 6.35 -12.24
CA HIS A 205 15.40 7.09 -13.44
C HIS A 205 14.23 7.90 -14.04
N GLY A 206 13.12 8.05 -13.29
CA GLY A 206 12.03 8.94 -13.65
C GLY A 206 12.26 10.38 -13.19
N ASP A 207 11.53 11.32 -13.78
CA ASP A 207 11.59 12.74 -13.41
C ASP A 207 11.16 12.96 -11.95
N VAL A 208 11.87 13.85 -11.25
CA VAL A 208 11.61 14.22 -9.85
C VAL A 208 10.92 15.58 -9.83
N GLU A 209 9.60 15.59 -9.59
CA GLU A 209 8.84 16.80 -9.32
C GLU A 209 8.87 17.16 -7.82
N GLU A 210 8.70 18.46 -7.53
CA GLU A 210 8.59 18.94 -6.15
C GLU A 210 7.36 18.37 -5.44
N PRO A 211 7.49 17.89 -4.20
CA PRO A 211 6.39 17.31 -3.46
C PRO A 211 5.39 18.38 -3.03
N ASP A 212 4.11 18.21 -3.39
CA ASP A 212 3.05 19.05 -2.80
C ASP A 212 2.70 18.52 -1.41
N LEU A 213 3.22 19.20 -0.39
CA LEU A 213 3.06 18.81 1.01
C LEU A 213 1.75 19.29 1.60
N ILE A 214 1.15 18.46 2.45
CA ILE A 214 -0.13 18.74 3.07
C ILE A 214 -0.05 18.60 4.59
N GLY A 215 -0.66 19.53 5.32
CA GLY A 215 -0.88 19.39 6.76
C GLY A 215 0.40 19.39 7.58
N THR A 216 0.64 18.32 8.35
CA THR A 216 1.85 18.21 9.20
C THR A 216 3.12 18.17 8.36
N ALA A 217 3.10 17.49 7.21
CA ALA A 217 4.26 17.43 6.31
C ALA A 217 4.61 18.83 5.77
N ALA A 218 3.60 19.63 5.40
CA ALA A 218 3.81 21.02 4.97
C ALA A 218 4.43 21.86 6.10
N ALA A 219 3.90 21.73 7.32
CA ALA A 219 4.44 22.45 8.48
C ALA A 219 5.88 22.04 8.84
N LEU A 220 6.29 20.79 8.54
CA LEU A 220 7.68 20.34 8.63
C LEU A 220 8.54 20.93 7.50
N GLY A 221 8.00 20.98 6.27
CA GLY A 221 8.66 21.56 5.10
C GLY A 221 9.00 23.04 5.27
N ASP A 222 8.12 23.80 5.92
CA ASP A 222 8.29 25.24 6.21
C ASP A 222 9.40 25.55 7.24
N LEU A 223 9.96 24.54 7.90
CA LEU A 223 11.06 24.74 8.85
C LEU A 223 12.36 25.08 8.12
N ALA A 224 13.22 25.89 8.74
CA ALA A 224 14.58 26.11 8.26
C ALA A 224 15.35 24.79 8.17
N ASP A 225 16.20 24.64 7.15
CA ASP A 225 16.81 23.36 6.74
C ASP A 225 17.37 22.53 7.89
N ARG A 226 18.21 23.11 8.74
CA ARG A 226 18.80 22.40 9.90
C ARG A 226 17.75 21.82 10.84
N ARG A 227 16.67 22.57 11.08
CA ARG A 227 15.56 22.13 11.96
C ARG A 227 14.70 21.09 11.26
N ARG A 228 14.46 21.25 9.96
CA ARG A 228 13.74 20.28 9.13
C ARG A 228 14.47 18.94 9.13
N HIS A 229 15.76 18.92 8.80
CA HIS A 229 16.58 17.71 8.77
C HIS A 229 16.60 17.00 10.13
N LEU A 230 16.85 17.75 11.21
CA LEU A 230 16.82 17.18 12.56
C LEU A 230 15.43 16.60 12.90
N ALA A 231 14.36 17.32 12.60
CA ALA A 231 13.00 16.85 12.86
C ALA A 231 12.68 15.58 12.06
N VAL A 232 13.00 15.54 10.77
CA VAL A 232 12.81 14.39 9.89
C VAL A 232 13.58 13.17 10.41
N VAL A 233 14.87 13.33 10.76
CA VAL A 233 15.70 12.25 11.32
C VAL A 233 15.12 11.75 12.65
N CYS A 234 14.75 12.65 13.56
CA CYS A 234 14.13 12.27 14.83
C CYS A 234 12.80 11.54 14.63
N LEU A 235 11.97 11.97 13.68
CA LEU A 235 10.71 11.32 13.36
C LEU A 235 10.93 9.92 12.77
N PHE A 236 11.89 9.75 11.85
CA PHE A 236 12.26 8.44 11.33
C PHE A 236 12.77 7.50 12.42
N ALA A 237 13.71 7.96 13.25
CA ALA A 237 14.26 7.16 14.33
C ALA A 237 13.21 6.77 15.36
N THR A 238 12.36 7.73 15.76
CA THR A 238 11.29 7.49 16.75
C THR A 238 10.23 6.54 16.21
N SER A 239 9.74 6.77 14.99
CA SER A 239 8.73 5.90 14.38
C SER A 239 9.26 4.49 14.14
N GLY A 240 10.46 4.34 13.59
CA GLY A 240 11.11 3.04 13.41
C GLY A 240 11.30 2.31 14.74
N ALA A 241 11.78 2.99 15.78
CA ALA A 241 11.93 2.41 17.11
C ALA A 241 10.60 1.95 17.69
N VAL A 242 9.56 2.78 17.63
CA VAL A 242 8.22 2.43 18.15
C VAL A 242 7.61 1.26 17.37
N ILE A 243 7.71 1.23 16.04
CA ILE A 243 7.20 0.14 15.21
C ILE A 243 7.89 -1.18 15.59
N LEU A 244 9.22 -1.22 15.64
CA LEU A 244 9.95 -2.44 16.01
C LEU A 244 9.65 -2.88 17.44
N PHE A 245 9.51 -1.93 18.35
CA PHE A 245 9.20 -2.18 19.75
C PHE A 245 7.78 -2.71 19.98
N CYS A 246 6.84 -2.36 19.10
CA CYS A 246 5.43 -2.74 19.20
C CYS A 246 5.02 -3.90 18.27
N ALA A 247 5.80 -4.24 17.23
CA ALA A 247 5.39 -5.20 16.20
C ALA A 247 5.09 -6.60 16.77
N GLU A 248 6.04 -7.17 17.53
CA GLU A 248 5.87 -8.46 18.22
C GLU A 248 4.65 -8.46 19.16
N PRO A 249 4.55 -7.57 20.17
CA PRO A 249 3.42 -7.63 21.09
C PRO A 249 2.09 -7.28 20.41
N PHE A 250 2.08 -6.47 19.36
CA PHE A 250 0.88 -6.25 18.54
C PHE A 250 0.44 -7.55 17.85
N ALA A 251 1.36 -8.24 17.18
CA ALA A 251 1.08 -9.47 16.45
C ALA A 251 0.61 -10.60 17.39
N ASP A 252 1.30 -10.84 18.50
CA ASP A 252 0.94 -11.90 19.45
C ASP A 252 -0.42 -11.62 20.11
N ASN A 253 -0.68 -10.37 20.52
CA ASN A 253 -1.96 -10.02 21.12
C ASN A 253 -3.11 -10.00 20.12
N LEU A 254 -2.85 -9.79 18.83
CA LEU A 254 -3.85 -9.96 17.78
C LEU A 254 -4.32 -11.42 17.69
N VAL A 255 -3.39 -12.36 17.75
CA VAL A 255 -3.68 -13.81 17.74
C VAL A 255 -4.37 -14.23 19.03
N ALA A 256 -3.88 -13.76 20.19
CA ALA A 256 -4.46 -14.08 21.49
C ALA A 256 -5.88 -13.50 21.67
N ALA A 257 -6.12 -12.26 21.24
CA ALA A 257 -7.43 -11.61 21.29
C ALA A 257 -8.48 -12.36 20.47
N GLY A 258 -8.10 -13.01 19.36
CA GLY A 258 -9.01 -13.87 18.60
C GLY A 258 -9.54 -15.04 19.44
N GLY A 259 -8.68 -15.66 20.24
CA GLY A 259 -9.07 -16.71 21.18
C GLY A 259 -10.05 -16.23 22.25
N GLU A 260 -9.78 -15.07 22.85
CA GLU A 260 -10.62 -14.48 23.90
C GLU A 260 -12.01 -14.05 23.37
N LEU A 261 -12.04 -13.42 22.19
CA LEU A 261 -13.26 -12.92 21.56
C LEU A 261 -14.07 -14.00 20.84
N GLY A 262 -13.55 -15.22 20.72
CA GLY A 262 -14.15 -16.30 19.93
C GLY A 262 -14.18 -16.00 18.42
N ILE A 263 -13.26 -15.16 17.94
CA ILE A 263 -13.13 -14.78 16.52
C ILE A 263 -11.98 -15.60 15.90
N ASP A 264 -12.15 -16.08 14.67
CA ASP A 264 -11.09 -16.78 13.94
C ASP A 264 -9.82 -15.88 13.88
N ARG A 265 -8.72 -16.39 14.43
CA ARG A 265 -7.40 -15.72 14.44
C ARG A 265 -6.97 -15.34 13.03
N PHE A 266 -7.26 -16.17 12.04
CA PHE A 266 -6.98 -15.88 10.64
C PHE A 266 -7.72 -14.63 10.17
N LEU A 267 -8.96 -14.38 10.60
CA LEU A 267 -9.67 -13.15 10.22
C LEU A 267 -9.01 -11.90 10.81
N LEU A 268 -8.54 -11.97 12.06
CA LEU A 268 -7.84 -10.85 12.67
C LEU A 268 -6.49 -10.59 12.00
N VAL A 269 -5.69 -11.64 11.80
CA VAL A 269 -4.39 -11.54 11.11
C VAL A 269 -4.54 -11.08 9.66
N GLN A 270 -5.52 -11.61 8.94
CA GLN A 270 -5.71 -11.30 7.51
C GLN A 270 -6.36 -9.93 7.28
N TRP A 271 -7.20 -9.43 8.19
CA TRP A 271 -7.97 -8.21 7.92
C TRP A 271 -7.68 -7.07 8.88
N LEU A 272 -7.52 -7.35 10.18
CA LEU A 272 -7.33 -6.30 11.17
C LEU A 272 -5.88 -5.81 11.22
N ALA A 273 -4.90 -6.70 11.12
CA ALA A 273 -3.49 -6.31 11.07
C ALA A 273 -3.20 -5.38 9.87
N PRO A 274 -3.48 -5.77 8.61
CA PRO A 274 -3.24 -4.90 7.46
C PRO A 274 -4.02 -3.59 7.50
N LEU A 275 -5.26 -3.63 8.01
CA LEU A 275 -6.06 -2.41 8.14
C LEU A 275 -5.41 -1.40 9.09
N ALA A 276 -4.75 -1.87 10.16
CA ALA A 276 -4.04 -1.02 11.10
C ALA A 276 -2.68 -0.53 10.54
N SER A 277 -1.87 -1.43 9.99
CA SER A 277 -0.54 -1.10 9.45
C SER A 277 -0.59 -0.24 8.19
N GLU A 278 -1.63 -0.37 7.36
CA GLU A 278 -1.81 0.42 6.13
C GLU A 278 -2.72 1.65 6.30
N ALA A 279 -3.27 1.87 7.51
CA ALA A 279 -4.20 2.98 7.76
C ALA A 279 -3.69 4.34 7.26
N PRO A 280 -2.42 4.76 7.49
CA PRO A 280 -1.95 6.04 6.99
C PRO A 280 -1.98 6.14 5.48
N GLU A 281 -1.61 5.07 4.78
CA GLU A 281 -1.61 5.04 3.31
C GLU A 281 -3.03 5.19 2.75
N PHE A 282 -3.99 4.43 3.29
CA PHE A 282 -5.39 4.56 2.90
C PHE A 282 -5.97 5.94 3.18
N ILE A 283 -5.60 6.54 4.32
CA ILE A 283 -6.06 7.87 4.71
C ILE A 283 -5.48 8.94 3.79
N ILE A 284 -4.18 8.89 3.49
CA ILE A 284 -3.51 9.82 2.57
C ILE A 284 -4.12 9.73 1.17
N ALA A 285 -4.30 8.51 0.64
CA ALA A 285 -4.93 8.29 -0.66
C ALA A 285 -6.36 8.87 -0.71
N THR A 286 -7.12 8.66 0.36
CA THR A 286 -8.49 9.17 0.50
C THR A 286 -8.52 10.69 0.57
N ILE A 287 -7.59 11.32 1.30
CA ILE A 287 -7.46 12.78 1.37
C ILE A 287 -7.12 13.37 0.00
N LEU A 288 -6.18 12.76 -0.73
CA LEU A 288 -5.82 13.17 -2.08
C LEU A 288 -7.03 13.08 -3.02
N ALA A 289 -7.76 11.96 -3.00
CA ALA A 289 -8.99 11.78 -3.77
C ALA A 289 -10.06 12.82 -3.41
N ALA A 290 -10.25 13.09 -2.12
CA ALA A 290 -11.21 14.07 -1.61
C ALA A 290 -10.88 15.51 -2.06
N ARG A 291 -9.61 15.80 -2.31
CA ARG A 291 -9.12 17.08 -2.86
C ARG A 291 -9.13 17.15 -4.38
N GLY A 292 -9.73 16.16 -5.04
CA GLY A 292 -9.79 16.12 -6.50
C GLY A 292 -8.52 15.59 -7.15
N ARG A 293 -7.58 15.02 -6.40
CA ARG A 293 -6.36 14.37 -6.94
C ARG A 293 -6.51 12.85 -7.01
N GLY A 294 -7.65 12.40 -7.56
CA GLY A 294 -7.98 10.98 -7.65
C GLY A 294 -6.96 10.18 -8.46
N THR A 295 -6.46 10.74 -9.56
CA THR A 295 -5.46 10.08 -10.43
C THR A 295 -4.12 9.87 -9.71
N ALA A 296 -3.64 10.86 -8.95
CA ALA A 296 -2.43 10.69 -8.14
C ALA A 296 -2.64 9.68 -7.01
N ALA A 297 -3.79 9.74 -6.33
CA ALA A 297 -4.15 8.81 -5.27
C ALA A 297 -4.17 7.35 -5.74
N ILE A 298 -4.79 7.07 -6.89
CA ILE A 298 -4.84 5.70 -7.40
C ILE A 298 -3.48 5.21 -7.87
N ALA A 299 -2.65 6.09 -8.44
CA ALA A 299 -1.31 5.72 -8.85
C ALA A 299 -0.41 5.36 -7.66
N MET A 300 -0.53 6.11 -6.55
CA MET A 300 0.12 5.78 -5.29
C MET A 300 -0.26 4.35 -4.85
N LEU A 301 -1.56 4.03 -4.82
CA LEU A 301 -2.02 2.69 -4.44
C LEU A 301 -1.65 1.58 -5.44
N ILE A 302 -1.46 1.91 -6.73
CA ILE A 302 -0.94 0.97 -7.73
C ILE A 302 0.54 0.66 -7.46
N SER A 303 1.34 1.67 -7.14
CA SER A 303 2.74 1.51 -6.75
C SER A 303 2.89 0.69 -5.47
N ALA A 304 2.04 0.97 -4.46
CA ALA A 304 1.96 0.19 -3.23
C ALA A 304 1.65 -1.29 -3.50
N LYS A 305 0.74 -1.56 -4.45
CA LYS A 305 0.42 -2.93 -4.84
C LYS A 305 1.60 -3.63 -5.52
N VAL A 306 2.41 -2.93 -6.33
CA VAL A 306 3.65 -3.50 -6.90
C VAL A 306 4.54 -3.97 -5.77
N ASN A 307 4.75 -3.11 -4.77
CA ASN A 307 5.58 -3.38 -3.61
C ASN A 307 5.07 -4.58 -2.78
N GLN A 308 3.78 -4.59 -2.41
CA GLN A 308 3.17 -5.69 -1.64
C GLN A 308 3.08 -7.02 -2.43
N TRP A 309 2.94 -6.97 -3.75
CA TRP A 309 2.86 -8.17 -4.59
C TRP A 309 4.23 -8.61 -5.16
N SER A 310 5.32 -8.06 -4.64
CA SER A 310 6.68 -8.48 -4.99
C SER A 310 7.61 -8.49 -3.78
N LEU A 311 7.99 -7.33 -3.25
CA LEU A 311 8.90 -7.22 -2.10
C LEU A 311 8.38 -7.98 -0.88
N LEU A 312 7.11 -7.79 -0.51
CA LEU A 312 6.54 -8.41 0.70
C LEU A 312 6.60 -9.94 0.60
N ILE A 313 6.00 -10.52 -0.44
CA ILE A 313 6.07 -11.96 -0.74
C ILE A 313 7.52 -12.45 -0.83
N GLY A 314 8.37 -11.66 -1.50
CA GLY A 314 9.78 -11.94 -1.71
C GLY A 314 10.58 -12.08 -0.41
N SER A 315 10.20 -11.27 0.59
CA SER A 315 10.89 -11.18 1.87
C SER A 315 10.47 -12.25 2.90
N LEU A 316 9.29 -12.86 2.75
CA LEU A 316 8.81 -13.91 3.67
C LEU A 316 9.77 -15.12 3.78
N PRO A 317 10.21 -15.78 2.69
CA PRO A 317 11.14 -16.90 2.79
C PRO A 317 12.53 -16.51 3.30
N VAL A 318 12.92 -15.24 3.12
CA VAL A 318 14.17 -14.73 3.69
C VAL A 318 14.05 -14.62 5.21
N ALA A 319 12.96 -14.02 5.70
CA ALA A 319 12.71 -13.91 7.14
C ALA A 319 12.55 -15.29 7.80
N HIS A 320 11.81 -16.21 7.17
CA HIS A 320 11.67 -17.60 7.62
C HIS A 320 13.01 -18.30 7.78
N LEU A 321 13.90 -18.18 6.79
CA LEU A 321 15.25 -18.73 6.86
C LEU A 321 16.07 -18.11 8.01
N LEU A 322 16.00 -16.78 8.16
CA LEU A 322 16.71 -16.07 9.25
C LEU A 322 16.18 -16.43 10.64
N GLY A 323 14.91 -16.84 10.74
CA GLY A 323 14.29 -17.38 11.94
C GLY A 323 14.63 -18.84 12.24
N GLY A 324 15.55 -19.46 11.49
CA GLY A 324 15.93 -20.86 11.67
C GLY A 324 15.11 -21.87 10.86
N GLY A 325 14.26 -21.38 9.95
CA GLY A 325 13.45 -22.19 9.06
C GLY A 325 14.21 -22.77 7.87
N GLY A 326 13.49 -23.53 7.04
CA GLY A 326 14.02 -24.12 5.80
C GLY A 326 14.08 -23.12 4.64
N LEU A 327 14.36 -23.64 3.43
CA LEU A 327 14.36 -22.83 2.20
C LEU A 327 12.96 -22.53 1.65
N SER A 328 11.90 -22.85 2.39
CA SER A 328 10.51 -22.72 1.91
C SER A 328 9.51 -22.60 3.06
N LEU A 329 8.53 -21.69 2.91
CA LEU A 329 7.33 -21.69 3.76
C LEU A 329 6.31 -22.67 3.20
N ALA A 330 5.98 -23.71 3.97
CA ALA A 330 4.96 -24.69 3.59
C ALA A 330 3.55 -24.13 3.83
N LEU A 331 2.70 -24.17 2.80
CA LEU A 331 1.36 -23.62 2.87
C LEU A 331 0.35 -24.73 3.12
N ASP A 332 -0.59 -24.49 4.04
CA ASP A 332 -1.73 -25.37 4.19
C ASP A 332 -2.73 -25.20 3.02
N PRO A 333 -3.71 -26.12 2.87
CA PRO A 333 -4.71 -26.01 1.81
C PRO A 333 -5.48 -24.67 1.81
N ARG A 334 -5.74 -24.09 2.99
CA ARG A 334 -6.42 -22.81 3.10
C ARG A 334 -5.56 -21.69 2.51
N GLN A 335 -4.28 -21.61 2.86
CA GLN A 335 -3.37 -20.59 2.35
C GLN A 335 -3.08 -20.74 0.85
N ILE A 336 -3.04 -21.96 0.33
CA ILE A 336 -2.99 -22.20 -1.12
C ILE A 336 -4.19 -21.55 -1.81
N GLU A 337 -5.40 -21.76 -1.26
CA GLU A 337 -6.63 -21.14 -1.77
C GLU A 337 -6.63 -19.62 -1.64
N GLU A 338 -6.18 -19.06 -0.51
CA GLU A 338 -6.11 -17.61 -0.28
C GLU A 338 -5.11 -16.92 -1.22
N ILE A 339 -3.96 -17.54 -1.50
CA ILE A 339 -2.99 -17.02 -2.48
C ILE A 339 -3.55 -17.13 -3.89
N LEU A 340 -4.20 -18.23 -4.25
CA LEU A 340 -4.86 -18.38 -5.55
C LEU A 340 -5.95 -17.30 -5.75
N LEU A 341 -6.73 -17.03 -4.71
CA LEU A 341 -7.77 -16.00 -4.69
C LEU A 341 -7.15 -14.61 -4.88
N THR A 342 -6.03 -14.35 -4.22
CA THR A 342 -5.33 -13.06 -4.33
C THR A 342 -4.66 -12.88 -5.69
N ALA A 343 -4.08 -13.95 -6.26
CA ALA A 343 -3.49 -13.94 -7.59
C ALA A 343 -4.55 -13.69 -8.68
N THR A 344 -5.69 -14.39 -8.61
CA THR A 344 -6.79 -14.19 -9.56
C THR A 344 -7.43 -12.81 -9.43
N GLN A 345 -7.61 -12.28 -8.21
CA GLN A 345 -8.05 -10.90 -8.00
C GLN A 345 -7.06 -9.89 -8.59
N THR A 346 -5.76 -10.10 -8.37
CA THR A 346 -4.70 -9.23 -8.93
C THR A 346 -4.74 -9.23 -10.45
N MET A 347 -4.87 -10.41 -11.07
CA MET A 347 -5.02 -10.53 -12.53
C MET A 347 -6.29 -9.83 -13.03
N MET A 348 -7.40 -9.93 -12.32
CA MET A 348 -8.62 -9.19 -12.65
C MET A 348 -8.38 -7.68 -12.60
N GLY A 349 -7.81 -7.17 -11.51
CA GLY A 349 -7.52 -5.74 -11.33
C GLY A 349 -6.63 -5.19 -12.45
N VAL A 350 -5.52 -5.88 -12.73
CA VAL A 350 -4.61 -5.51 -13.83
C VAL A 350 -5.34 -5.55 -15.18
N ALA A 351 -6.08 -6.61 -15.47
CA ALA A 351 -6.77 -6.77 -16.75
C ALA A 351 -7.81 -5.67 -17.02
N LEU A 352 -8.50 -5.22 -15.97
CA LEU A 352 -9.49 -4.14 -16.08
C LEU A 352 -8.85 -2.75 -16.20
N LEU A 353 -7.60 -2.58 -15.76
CA LEU A 353 -6.87 -1.29 -15.81
C LEU A 353 -5.89 -1.15 -16.97
N MET A 354 -5.64 -2.20 -17.78
CA MET A 354 -4.77 -2.11 -18.96
C MET A 354 -5.18 -1.03 -19.97
N GLY A 355 -6.46 -0.67 -20.00
CA GLY A 355 -6.97 0.44 -20.81
C GLY A 355 -6.59 1.83 -20.28
N LEU A 356 -5.86 1.92 -19.16
CA LEU A 356 -5.53 3.16 -18.42
C LEU A 356 -6.77 3.95 -18.00
N ARG A 357 -7.85 3.24 -17.67
CA ARG A 357 -9.15 3.81 -17.34
C ARG A 357 -9.76 3.03 -16.19
N PHE A 358 -9.88 3.68 -15.03
CA PHE A 358 -10.53 3.11 -13.87
C PHE A 358 -12.00 3.56 -13.84
N ASN A 359 -12.86 2.77 -14.48
CA ASN A 359 -14.29 3.06 -14.56
C ASN A 359 -14.99 2.78 -13.23
N ARG A 360 -16.11 3.48 -13.00
CA ARG A 360 -16.97 3.27 -11.83
C ARG A 360 -17.48 1.83 -11.69
N ALA A 361 -17.74 1.16 -12.82
CA ALA A 361 -18.22 -0.22 -12.84
C ALA A 361 -17.13 -1.18 -12.34
N THR A 362 -15.88 -0.96 -12.80
CA THR A 362 -14.70 -1.68 -12.31
C THR A 362 -14.50 -1.50 -10.81
N ALA A 363 -14.67 -0.27 -10.30
CA ALA A 363 -14.54 0.03 -8.87
C ALA A 363 -15.59 -0.73 -8.05
N TRP A 364 -16.86 -0.70 -8.48
CA TRP A 364 -17.92 -1.48 -7.82
C TRP A 364 -17.71 -2.99 -7.95
N ALA A 365 -17.24 -3.49 -9.09
CA ALA A 365 -16.96 -4.91 -9.26
C ALA A 365 -15.88 -5.40 -8.27
N LEU A 366 -14.76 -4.68 -8.16
CA LEU A 366 -13.71 -4.97 -7.18
C LEU A 366 -14.24 -4.92 -5.75
N LEU A 367 -14.97 -3.86 -5.39
CA LEU A 367 -15.50 -3.69 -4.03
C LEU A 367 -16.54 -4.75 -3.66
N VAL A 368 -17.49 -5.05 -4.55
CA VAL A 368 -18.54 -6.03 -4.29
C VAL A 368 -17.94 -7.43 -4.17
N LEU A 369 -17.05 -7.83 -5.09
CA LEU A 369 -16.41 -9.15 -5.01
C LEU A 369 -15.51 -9.27 -3.76
N PHE A 370 -14.86 -8.17 -3.36
CA PHE A 370 -14.11 -8.11 -2.10
C PHE A 370 -15.02 -8.28 -0.88
N VAL A 371 -16.16 -7.59 -0.80
CA VAL A 371 -17.09 -7.68 0.33
C VAL A 371 -17.78 -9.05 0.39
N VAL A 372 -18.17 -9.61 -0.77
CA VAL A 372 -18.80 -10.93 -0.87
C VAL A 372 -17.89 -12.05 -0.40
N GLN A 373 -16.57 -11.86 -0.40
CA GLN A 373 -15.64 -12.90 0.07
C GLN A 373 -15.72 -13.16 1.59
N PHE A 374 -16.08 -12.16 2.41
CA PHE A 374 -16.08 -12.29 3.87
C PHE A 374 -17.04 -13.38 4.39
N PRO A 375 -18.30 -13.48 3.93
CA PRO A 375 -19.18 -14.58 4.33
C PRO A 375 -18.79 -15.94 3.72
N ILE A 376 -17.84 -16.00 2.79
CA ILE A 376 -17.45 -17.23 2.10
C ILE A 376 -16.29 -17.90 2.86
N ALA A 377 -16.65 -18.76 3.82
CA ALA A 377 -15.67 -19.51 4.62
C ALA A 377 -15.28 -20.87 4.01
N SER A 378 -16.06 -21.40 3.07
CA SER A 378 -15.84 -22.75 2.50
C SER A 378 -14.81 -22.75 1.37
N THR A 379 -14.03 -23.83 1.27
CA THR A 379 -13.10 -24.08 0.14
C THR A 379 -13.81 -23.97 -1.20
N HIS A 380 -14.97 -24.62 -1.35
CA HIS A 380 -15.73 -24.57 -2.60
C HIS A 380 -16.10 -23.14 -2.99
N GLY A 381 -16.54 -22.33 -2.01
CA GLY A 381 -16.89 -20.94 -2.26
C GLY A 381 -15.67 -20.07 -2.62
N ARG A 382 -14.52 -20.26 -1.95
CA ARG A 382 -13.27 -19.56 -2.30
C ARG A 382 -12.83 -19.90 -3.72
N LEU A 383 -12.85 -21.18 -4.09
CA LEU A 383 -12.50 -21.63 -5.45
C LEU A 383 -13.49 -21.11 -6.50
N LEU A 384 -14.78 -21.04 -6.19
CA LEU A 384 -15.78 -20.41 -7.07
C LEU A 384 -15.45 -18.93 -7.29
N LEU A 385 -15.08 -18.21 -6.23
CA LEU A 385 -14.69 -16.81 -6.32
C LEU A 385 -13.39 -16.63 -7.12
N CYS A 386 -12.41 -17.52 -6.98
CA CYS A 386 -11.23 -17.58 -7.86
C CYS A 386 -11.65 -17.73 -9.33
N GLY A 387 -12.60 -18.62 -9.62
CA GLY A 387 -13.15 -18.83 -10.96
C GLY A 387 -13.83 -17.58 -11.51
N VAL A 388 -14.61 -16.86 -10.69
CA VAL A 388 -15.23 -15.58 -11.06
C VAL A 388 -14.16 -14.54 -11.39
N TYR A 389 -13.16 -14.35 -10.52
CA TYR A 389 -12.07 -13.42 -10.78
C TYR A 389 -11.30 -13.77 -12.05
N ALA A 390 -10.99 -15.05 -12.26
CA ALA A 390 -10.30 -15.53 -13.45
C ALA A 390 -11.14 -15.28 -14.73
N ALA A 391 -12.44 -15.55 -14.71
CA ALA A 391 -13.33 -15.30 -15.84
C ALA A 391 -13.38 -13.81 -16.21
N VAL A 392 -13.49 -12.93 -15.22
CA VAL A 392 -13.47 -11.47 -15.44
C VAL A 392 -12.09 -11.01 -15.92
N ALA A 393 -11.01 -11.57 -15.38
CA ALA A 393 -9.65 -11.28 -15.84
C ALA A 393 -9.44 -11.66 -17.32
N LEU A 394 -9.89 -12.86 -17.72
CA LEU A 394 -9.82 -13.33 -19.11
C LEU A 394 -10.66 -12.48 -20.05
N ALA A 395 -11.89 -12.11 -19.65
CA ALA A 395 -12.72 -11.19 -20.42
C ALA A 395 -12.07 -9.80 -20.55
N GLY A 396 -11.51 -9.28 -19.46
CA GLY A 396 -10.75 -8.01 -19.44
C GLY A 396 -9.53 -8.06 -20.35
N LEU A 397 -8.78 -9.16 -20.33
CA LEU A 397 -7.64 -9.41 -21.22
C LEU A 397 -8.06 -9.48 -22.68
N ALA A 398 -9.18 -10.16 -22.99
CA ALA A 398 -9.70 -10.24 -24.35
C ALA A 398 -10.14 -8.87 -24.88
N VAL A 399 -10.81 -8.06 -24.06
CA VAL A 399 -11.22 -6.69 -24.39
C VAL A 399 -10.00 -5.79 -24.59
N ASN A 400 -9.01 -5.88 -23.69
CA ASN A 400 -7.81 -5.06 -23.72
C ASN A 400 -6.63 -5.70 -24.47
N ARG A 401 -6.87 -6.72 -25.32
CA ARG A 401 -5.81 -7.50 -25.99
C ARG A 401 -4.80 -6.66 -26.77
N ARG A 402 -5.24 -5.52 -27.31
CA ARG A 402 -4.38 -4.57 -28.03
C ARG A 402 -3.37 -3.86 -27.12
N GLN A 403 -3.72 -3.69 -25.84
CA GLN A 403 -2.87 -3.06 -24.83
C GLN A 403 -1.91 -4.05 -24.16
N LEU A 404 -2.16 -5.35 -24.28
CA LEU A 404 -1.40 -6.40 -23.59
C LEU A 404 0.09 -6.35 -23.92
N ALA A 405 0.43 -6.35 -25.22
CA ALA A 405 1.83 -6.30 -25.66
C ALA A 405 2.55 -5.04 -25.17
N ALA A 406 1.87 -3.89 -25.20
CA ALA A 406 2.42 -2.63 -24.68
C ALA A 406 2.59 -2.66 -23.16
N THR A 407 1.71 -3.34 -22.43
CA THR A 407 1.79 -3.47 -20.96
C THR A 407 2.93 -4.40 -20.55
N ILE A 408 3.09 -5.55 -21.22
CA ILE A 408 4.20 -6.49 -20.96
C ILE A 408 5.56 -5.85 -21.30
N ARG A 409 5.63 -5.03 -22.36
CA ARG A 409 6.86 -4.35 -22.78
C ARG A 409 7.22 -3.15 -21.90
N ALA A 410 6.26 -2.53 -21.22
CA ALA A 410 6.49 -1.28 -20.49
C ALA A 410 7.61 -1.36 -19.42
N PRO A 411 7.70 -2.40 -18.57
CA PRO A 411 8.80 -2.55 -17.60
C PRO A 411 10.20 -2.47 -18.23
N PHE A 412 10.35 -2.99 -19.44
CA PHE A 412 11.65 -3.12 -20.10
C PHE A 412 12.00 -1.89 -20.95
N PHE A 413 11.03 -1.35 -21.70
CA PHE A 413 11.30 -0.39 -22.77
C PHE A 413 10.81 1.03 -22.50
N THR A 414 9.96 1.25 -21.49
CA THR A 414 9.41 2.58 -21.18
C THR A 414 10.13 3.19 -19.99
N THR A 415 10.46 4.48 -20.06
CA THR A 415 10.94 5.24 -18.89
C THR A 415 9.78 5.41 -17.92
N ALA A 416 9.96 5.03 -16.64
CA ALA A 416 8.91 5.22 -15.64
C ALA A 416 8.76 6.72 -15.37
N LEU A 417 7.65 7.31 -15.78
CA LEU A 417 7.30 8.70 -15.44
C LEU A 417 6.53 8.66 -14.12
N ARG A 418 6.93 9.44 -13.12
CA ARG A 418 6.32 9.34 -11.79
C ARG A 418 4.99 10.10 -11.72
N HIS A 419 4.06 9.62 -10.90
CA HIS A 419 2.76 10.23 -10.70
C HIS A 419 2.80 11.42 -9.76
N SER A 420 2.66 12.61 -10.33
CA SER A 420 2.08 13.76 -9.65
C SER A 420 1.19 14.55 -10.61
N GLY A 421 0.31 15.32 -9.98
CA GLY A 421 -0.78 16.01 -10.65
C GLY A 421 -0.39 17.40 -11.10
N HIS A 422 0.07 17.52 -12.34
CA HIS A 422 -0.30 18.55 -13.32
C HIS A 422 0.52 18.33 -14.60
N PRO A 423 -0.02 18.64 -15.80
CA PRO A 423 0.81 18.71 -16.99
C PRO A 423 1.70 19.95 -16.91
N HIS A 424 3.01 19.79 -17.13
CA HIS A 424 3.92 20.90 -17.37
C HIS A 424 3.50 21.71 -18.61
N ASP A 425 3.44 23.03 -18.47
CA ASP A 425 3.44 23.95 -19.61
C ASP A 425 4.78 23.79 -20.39
N PRO A 426 4.76 23.84 -21.73
CA PRO A 426 5.98 23.77 -22.52
C PRO A 426 6.88 24.99 -22.22
N PRO A 427 8.22 24.83 -22.32
CA PRO A 427 9.16 25.90 -22.02
C PRO A 427 8.85 27.13 -22.87
N SER A 428 8.64 28.26 -22.21
CA SER A 428 8.40 29.55 -22.84
C SER A 428 9.55 29.88 -23.79
N ALA A 429 9.23 30.01 -25.08
CA ALA A 429 10.17 30.43 -26.10
C ALA A 429 10.83 31.77 -25.73
N PRO A 430 12.13 31.96 -26.03
CA PRO A 430 12.84 33.20 -25.70
C PRO A 430 12.19 34.38 -26.42
N ARG A 431 11.81 35.41 -25.65
CA ARG A 431 11.33 36.68 -26.20
C ARG A 431 12.49 37.33 -26.96
N LEU A 432 12.29 37.55 -28.26
CA LEU A 432 13.18 38.39 -29.05
C LEU A 432 13.12 39.84 -28.50
N PRO A 433 14.26 40.51 -28.33
CA PRO A 433 14.28 41.92 -27.93
C PRO A 433 13.74 42.78 -29.08
N THR A 434 12.76 43.63 -28.76
CA THR A 434 12.28 44.74 -29.60
C THR A 434 13.17 45.95 -29.47
#